data_AF-A0A0V1LL36-F1
#
_entry.id   AF-A0A0V1LL36-F1
#
_cell.length_a   1.000
_cell.length_b   1.000
_cell.length_c   1.000
_cell.angle_alpha   90.00
_cell.angle_beta   90.00
_cell.angle_gamma   90.00
#
_symmetry.space_group_name_H-M   'P 1'
#
loop_
_entity.id
_entity.type
_entity.pdbx_description
1 polymer ?
#
loop_
_entity_poly.entity_id
_entity_poly.type
_entity_poly.pdbx_seq_one_letter_code
_entity_poly.pdbx_strand_id
1 'polypeptide(L)'
;LILFRFKIMDGSVIRNNELESSDEDSDTELQVALQQGYLKPGLNITVPKSSAVNNKNGLKKKLEELNKNLPWIERMNVTVSRSKAADDAAKSNDFQLEMNFYNQAKESVKSAFSMIDNEPSLAFRPSDYFAEMVKPDDHMTKIREKLLNYQKRKLKPNLNKKITDKKKTVKVKEPNEMMFEQSIDEQSNSGTVRKEKNHRKKQENKKIKTNELKKKKTYNSKKKRKLKIGN
;
A
#
# COMPACT_ATOMS: atom_id res chain seq x y z
N LEU A 1 30.68 10.48 41.83
CA LEU A 1 29.90 9.31 41.38
C LEU A 1 30.73 8.06 41.63
N ILE A 2 30.36 7.30 42.66
CA ILE A 2 31.06 6.10 43.09
C ILE A 2 30.67 4.97 42.13
N LEU A 3 31.64 4.45 41.37
CA LEU A 3 31.48 3.26 40.54
C LEU A 3 31.34 2.02 41.43
N PHE A 4 30.17 1.37 41.43
CA PHE A 4 30.05 0.00 41.91
C PHE A 4 30.21 -0.97 40.74
N ARG A 5 31.31 -1.73 40.79
CA ARG A 5 31.70 -2.76 39.82
C ARG A 5 31.02 -4.08 40.23
N PHE A 6 29.96 -4.47 39.52
CA PHE A 6 29.34 -5.79 39.69
C PHE A 6 30.16 -6.84 38.92
N LYS A 7 30.67 -7.83 39.66
CA LYS A 7 31.32 -9.03 39.13
C LYS A 7 30.24 -10.08 38.91
N ILE A 8 29.98 -10.44 37.65
CA ILE A 8 29.10 -11.55 37.29
C ILE A 8 29.99 -12.81 37.20
N MET A 9 29.69 -13.81 38.02
CA MET A 9 30.14 -15.18 37.80
C MET A 9 28.92 -16.10 37.87
N ASP A 10 28.85 -16.91 36.81
CA ASP A 10 28.19 -18.19 36.65
C ASP A 10 26.66 -18.23 36.54
N GLY A 11 26.25 -18.75 35.38
CA GLY A 11 24.87 -18.89 34.98
C GLY A 11 24.15 -19.96 35.80
N SER A 12 22.99 -19.58 36.30
CA SER A 12 21.88 -20.47 36.59
C SER A 12 20.60 -19.69 36.33
N VAL A 13 19.85 -20.11 35.32
CA VAL A 13 18.50 -19.60 35.03
C VAL A 13 17.58 -20.20 36.07
N ILE A 14 17.18 -19.40 37.07
CA ILE A 14 16.03 -19.73 37.92
C ILE A 14 14.85 -18.89 37.44
N ARG A 15 13.92 -19.59 36.79
CA ARG A 15 12.58 -19.12 36.45
C ARG A 15 11.73 -19.12 37.73
N ASN A 16 10.97 -18.04 37.89
CA ASN A 16 9.74 -17.89 38.64
C ASN A 16 9.79 -18.27 40.13
N ASN A 17 9.91 -17.25 40.99
CA ASN A 17 9.21 -17.26 42.26
C ASN A 17 8.25 -16.07 42.26
N GLU A 18 6.97 -16.36 42.46
CA GLU A 18 5.89 -15.41 42.64
C GLU A 18 6.31 -14.37 43.70
N LEU A 19 6.32 -13.10 43.32
CA LEU A 19 6.28 -12.00 44.27
C LEU A 19 4.85 -11.97 44.82
N GLU A 20 4.58 -12.82 45.82
CA GLU A 20 3.57 -12.50 46.81
C GLU A 20 4.01 -11.21 47.49
N SER A 21 3.38 -10.11 47.08
CA SER A 21 3.43 -8.84 47.80
C SER A 21 2.84 -9.10 49.18
N SER A 22 3.69 -9.28 50.19
CA SER A 22 3.30 -9.40 51.60
C SER A 22 2.81 -8.02 52.07
N ASP A 23 1.60 -7.65 51.68
CA ASP A 23 0.95 -6.42 52.13
C ASP A 23 0.58 -6.50 53.64
N GLU A 24 0.59 -7.69 54.24
CA GLU A 24 0.20 -7.93 55.64
C GLU A 24 1.25 -7.47 56.68
N ASP A 25 2.54 -7.45 56.35
CA ASP A 25 3.59 -7.07 57.30
C ASP A 25 3.59 -5.57 57.62
N SER A 26 3.10 -4.74 56.69
CA SER A 26 3.08 -3.29 56.86
C SER A 26 2.07 -2.81 57.91
N ASP A 27 0.92 -3.47 58.03
CA ASP A 27 -0.12 -3.08 58.99
C ASP A 27 0.24 -3.54 60.41
N THR A 28 0.84 -4.72 60.53
CA THR A 28 1.28 -5.26 61.83
C THR A 28 2.40 -4.43 62.45
N GLU A 29 3.38 -3.99 61.64
CA GLU A 29 4.48 -3.13 62.11
C GLU A 29 3.98 -1.75 62.59
N LEU A 30 2.98 -1.17 61.91
CA LEU A 30 2.35 0.09 62.31
C LEU A 30 1.58 -0.04 63.63
N GLN A 31 0.87 -1.15 63.84
CA GLN A 31 0.17 -1.41 65.11
C GLN A 31 1.16 -1.54 66.27
N VAL A 32 2.28 -2.24 66.06
CA VAL A 32 3.36 -2.35 67.05
C VAL A 32 3.99 -0.99 67.35
N ALA A 33 4.26 -0.17 66.33
CA ALA A 33 4.83 1.17 66.52
C ALA A 33 3.87 2.15 67.23
N LEU A 34 2.55 2.02 67.04
CA LEU A 34 1.53 2.76 67.80
C LEU A 34 1.51 2.30 69.27
N GLN A 35 1.54 1.00 69.51
CA GLN A 35 1.52 0.42 70.85
C GLN A 35 2.79 0.73 71.64
N GLN A 36 3.94 0.79 70.96
CA GLN A 36 5.23 1.21 71.53
C GLN A 36 5.35 2.74 71.68
N GLY A 37 4.33 3.51 71.26
CA GLY A 37 4.28 4.96 71.43
C GLY A 37 5.16 5.76 70.47
N TYR A 38 5.79 5.11 69.48
CA TYR A 38 6.52 5.78 68.40
C TYR A 38 5.57 6.53 67.47
N LEU A 39 4.34 6.03 67.29
CA LEU A 39 3.26 6.70 66.56
C LEU A 39 2.20 7.23 67.52
N LYS A 40 1.90 8.54 67.43
CA LYS A 40 0.80 9.15 68.19
C LYS A 40 -0.50 9.12 67.37
N PRO A 41 -1.65 8.74 67.96
CA PRO A 41 -2.93 8.88 67.27
C PRO A 41 -3.17 10.37 66.98
N GLY A 42 -3.28 10.71 65.69
CA GLY A 42 -3.45 12.09 65.22
C GLY A 42 -2.25 12.70 64.47
N LEU A 43 -1.18 11.95 64.20
CA LEU A 43 -0.08 12.43 63.34
C LEU A 43 -0.49 12.60 61.86
N ASN A 44 -1.63 12.01 61.47
CA ASN A 44 -2.28 12.30 60.18
C ASN A 44 -3.00 13.64 60.28
N ILE A 45 -2.29 14.73 59.99
CA ILE A 45 -2.92 16.04 59.78
C ILE A 45 -3.71 15.92 58.47
N THR A 46 -5.04 15.89 58.55
CA THR A 46 -5.88 16.08 57.38
C THR A 46 -5.71 17.53 56.93
N VAL A 47 -4.70 17.79 56.09
CA VAL A 47 -4.52 19.10 55.50
C VAL A 47 -5.78 19.36 54.67
N PRO A 48 -6.57 20.41 54.97
CA PRO A 48 -7.72 20.72 54.15
C PRO A 48 -7.21 20.92 52.73
N LYS A 49 -7.85 20.26 51.74
CA LYS A 49 -7.54 20.51 50.33
C LYS A 49 -7.69 22.00 50.10
N SER A 50 -6.58 22.71 49.92
CA SER A 50 -6.61 24.14 49.66
C SER A 50 -7.47 24.37 48.42
N SER A 51 -8.41 25.30 48.49
CA SER A 51 -9.15 25.70 47.30
C SER A 51 -8.12 26.16 46.25
N ALA A 52 -8.27 25.68 45.01
CA ALA A 52 -7.39 26.06 43.92
C ALA A 52 -7.66 27.52 43.54
N VAL A 53 -7.09 28.46 44.29
CA VAL A 53 -7.17 29.90 44.02
C VAL A 53 -6.11 30.24 42.98
N ASN A 54 -6.53 30.88 41.88
CA ASN A 54 -5.62 31.33 40.83
C ASN A 54 -4.76 32.52 41.30
N ASN A 55 -3.63 32.23 41.94
CA ASN A 55 -2.65 33.23 42.37
C ASN A 55 -1.76 33.68 41.19
N LYS A 56 -2.26 34.62 40.40
CA LYS A 56 -1.54 35.18 39.24
C LYS A 56 -0.19 35.81 39.60
N ASN A 57 -0.07 36.44 40.77
CA ASN A 57 1.16 37.12 41.19
C ASN A 57 2.26 36.12 41.53
N GLY A 58 1.91 35.06 42.25
CA GLY A 58 2.82 33.95 42.54
C GLY A 58 3.31 33.25 41.27
N LEU A 59 2.41 33.01 40.31
CA LEU A 59 2.76 32.41 39.01
C LEU A 59 3.75 33.27 38.22
N LYS A 60 3.54 34.59 38.16
CA LYS A 60 4.48 35.51 37.49
C LYS A 60 5.84 35.53 38.16
N LYS A 61 5.90 35.61 39.49
CA LYS A 61 7.15 35.56 40.25
C LYS A 61 7.92 34.26 39.96
N LYS A 62 7.22 33.12 39.96
CA LYS A 62 7.84 31.83 39.64
C LYS A 62 8.29 31.72 38.18
N LEU A 63 7.55 32.33 37.24
CA LEU A 63 7.96 32.40 35.84
C LEU A 63 9.27 33.18 35.69
N GLU A 64 9.42 34.31 36.39
CA GLU A 64 10.66 35.09 36.39
C GLU A 64 11.83 34.31 37.00
N GLU A 65 11.60 33.59 38.10
CA GLU A 65 12.62 32.72 38.72
C GLU A 65 13.08 31.58 37.79
N LEU A 66 12.17 31.04 36.96
CA LEU A 66 12.47 29.92 36.05
C LEU A 66 13.01 30.39 34.68
N ASN A 67 12.73 31.63 34.29
CA ASN A 67 13.09 32.13 32.98
C ASN A 67 14.60 32.39 32.90
N LYS A 68 15.31 31.53 32.17
CA LYS A 68 16.75 31.68 31.92
C LYS A 68 16.99 32.32 30.56
N ASN A 69 17.83 33.34 30.53
CA ASN A 69 18.29 34.00 29.30
C ASN A 69 19.41 33.17 28.65
N LEU A 70 19.04 32.05 28.02
CA LEU A 70 19.96 31.18 27.27
C LEU A 70 19.81 31.39 25.76
N PRO A 71 20.89 31.19 24.97
CA PRO A 71 20.81 31.13 23.52
C PRO A 71 19.78 30.08 23.05
N TRP A 72 19.18 30.29 21.89
CA TRP A 72 18.14 29.38 21.38
C TRP A 72 18.64 27.95 21.19
N ILE A 73 19.89 27.76 20.75
CA ILE A 73 20.48 26.44 20.50
C ILE A 73 20.50 25.52 21.74
N GLU A 74 20.57 26.08 22.96
CA GLU A 74 20.52 25.30 24.20
C GLU A 74 19.09 24.96 24.63
N ARG A 75 18.11 25.75 24.16
CA ARG A 75 16.69 25.56 24.51
C ARG A 75 15.97 24.68 23.48
N MET A 76 16.37 24.79 22.21
CA MET A 76 15.79 24.13 21.02
C MET A 76 14.25 24.11 20.99
N ASN A 77 13.61 25.12 21.58
CA ASN A 77 12.17 25.21 21.68
C ASN A 77 11.64 26.17 20.61
N VAL A 78 10.57 25.78 19.92
CA VAL A 78 9.89 26.62 18.93
C VAL A 78 8.44 26.74 19.31
N THR A 79 7.92 27.97 19.26
CA THR A 79 6.52 28.27 19.53
C THR A 79 5.85 28.73 18.24
N VAL A 80 4.81 28.02 17.83
CA VAL A 80 4.00 28.38 16.66
C VAL A 80 2.62 28.81 17.12
N SER A 81 2.13 29.91 16.54
CA SER A 81 0.79 30.42 16.82
C SER A 81 -0.26 29.43 16.30
N ARG A 82 -1.21 29.07 17.16
CA ARG A 82 -2.27 28.10 16.84
C ARG A 82 -3.63 28.66 17.21
N SER A 83 -4.59 28.50 16.31
CA SER A 83 -5.98 28.90 16.54
C SER A 83 -6.70 27.89 17.44
N LYS A 84 -6.95 28.26 18.70
CA LYS A 84 -7.73 27.42 19.63
C LYS A 84 -9.13 27.10 19.11
N ALA A 85 -9.74 28.04 18.37
CA ALA A 85 -11.07 27.86 17.79
C ALA A 85 -11.10 26.71 16.76
N ALA A 86 -10.01 26.52 16.00
CA ALA A 86 -9.90 25.43 15.04
C ALA A 86 -9.82 24.06 15.74
N ASP A 87 -9.17 24.01 16.90
CA ASP A 87 -9.09 22.78 17.71
C ASP A 87 -10.41 22.47 18.39
N ASP A 88 -11.09 23.49 18.92
CA ASP A 88 -12.39 23.34 19.55
C ASP A 88 -13.44 22.81 18.57
N ALA A 89 -13.41 23.27 17.32
CA ALA A 89 -14.26 22.76 16.26
C ALA A 89 -13.93 21.31 15.85
N ALA A 90 -12.65 20.92 15.93
CA ALA A 90 -12.17 19.59 15.56
C ALA A 90 -12.24 18.56 16.70
N LYS A 91 -12.64 18.95 17.92
CA LYS A 91 -12.69 18.04 19.10
C LYS A 91 -13.50 16.76 18.88
N SER A 92 -14.55 16.81 18.07
CA SER A 92 -15.38 15.64 17.75
C SER A 92 -14.84 14.80 16.61
N ASN A 93 -13.87 15.31 15.83
CA ASN A 93 -13.32 14.65 14.65
C ASN A 93 -11.80 14.49 14.77
N ASP A 94 -11.39 13.29 15.15
CA ASP A 94 -9.99 12.96 15.40
C ASP A 94 -9.10 13.18 14.16
N PHE A 95 -9.57 12.89 12.94
CA PHE A 95 -8.78 13.11 11.73
C PHE A 95 -8.45 14.58 11.48
N GLN A 96 -9.39 15.48 11.78
CA GLN A 96 -9.15 16.92 11.67
C GLN A 96 -8.20 17.40 12.75
N LEU A 97 -8.34 16.86 13.96
CA LEU A 97 -7.47 17.17 15.08
C LEU A 97 -6.02 16.69 14.82
N GLU A 98 -5.84 15.48 14.30
CA GLU A 98 -4.56 14.93 13.84
C GLU A 98 -3.94 15.81 12.76
N MET A 99 -4.72 16.28 11.79
CA MET A 99 -4.25 17.19 10.74
C MET A 99 -3.76 18.52 11.32
N ASN A 100 -4.44 19.07 12.32
CA ASN A 100 -4.02 20.30 12.99
C ASN A 100 -2.69 20.11 13.73
N PHE A 101 -2.53 18.99 14.46
CA PHE A 101 -1.26 18.65 15.13
C PHE A 101 -0.13 18.49 14.12
N TYR A 102 -0.39 17.80 13.01
CA TYR A 102 0.58 17.61 11.94
C TYR A 102 1.03 18.95 11.34
N ASN A 103 0.09 19.84 11.02
CA ASN A 103 0.41 21.15 10.47
C ASN A 103 1.22 22.01 11.46
N GLN A 104 0.85 22.01 12.74
CA GLN A 104 1.62 22.70 13.77
C GLN A 104 3.06 22.19 13.88
N ALA A 105 3.25 20.86 13.88
CA ALA A 105 4.58 20.26 13.92
C ALA A 105 5.39 20.64 12.67
N LYS A 106 4.78 20.57 11.49
CA LYS A 106 5.41 20.95 10.22
C LYS A 106 5.87 22.40 10.20
N GLU A 107 5.04 23.32 10.67
CA GLU A 107 5.39 24.75 10.77
C GLU A 107 6.51 24.97 11.80
N SER A 108 6.46 24.27 12.93
CA SER A 108 7.48 24.37 13.97
C SER A 108 8.85 23.91 13.46
N VAL A 109 8.87 22.82 12.71
CA VAL A 109 10.08 22.33 12.04
C VAL A 109 10.58 23.37 11.05
N LYS A 110 9.71 23.91 10.17
CA LYS A 110 10.11 24.95 9.21
C LYS A 110 10.74 26.17 9.91
N SER A 111 10.15 26.64 11.00
CA SER A 111 10.70 27.73 11.80
C SER A 111 12.03 27.38 12.46
N ALA A 112 12.18 26.14 12.96
CA ALA A 112 13.45 25.66 13.51
C ALA A 112 14.56 25.64 12.45
N PHE A 113 14.24 25.18 11.23
CA PHE A 113 15.20 25.18 10.12
C PHE A 113 15.70 26.59 9.81
N SER A 114 14.80 27.59 9.75
CA SER A 114 15.20 28.99 9.57
C SER A 114 16.12 29.54 10.69
N MET A 115 16.09 28.94 11.88
CA MET A 115 17.00 29.30 12.98
C MET A 115 18.33 28.54 12.92
N ILE A 116 18.34 27.34 12.30
CA ILE A 116 19.52 26.47 12.14
C ILE A 116 20.31 26.78 10.86
N ASP A 117 19.81 27.66 9.97
CA ASP A 117 20.45 27.99 8.67
C ASP A 117 21.94 28.38 8.76
N ASN A 118 22.41 28.86 9.92
CA ASN A 118 23.83 29.16 10.16
C ASN A 118 24.73 27.90 10.27
N GLU A 119 24.17 26.74 10.61
CA GLU A 119 24.86 25.45 10.81
C GLU A 119 24.04 24.28 10.23
N PRO A 120 24.06 24.09 8.89
CA PRO A 120 23.22 23.08 8.21
C PRO A 120 23.61 21.63 8.56
N SER A 121 24.81 21.42 9.12
CA SER A 121 25.32 20.11 9.55
C SER A 121 24.46 19.47 10.66
N LEU A 122 23.79 20.29 11.48
CA LEU A 122 22.94 19.83 12.58
C LEU A 122 21.55 19.37 12.13
N ALA A 123 21.14 19.73 10.92
CA ALA A 123 19.76 19.56 10.48
C ALA A 123 19.43 18.12 10.05
N PHE A 124 20.40 17.39 9.52
CA PHE A 124 20.19 16.05 8.98
C PHE A 124 21.15 15.04 9.59
N ARG A 125 20.60 13.87 9.92
CA ARG A 125 21.40 12.70 10.26
C ARG A 125 22.13 12.20 8.99
N PRO A 126 23.48 12.11 8.99
CA PRO A 126 24.21 11.49 7.89
C PRO A 126 23.83 10.01 7.72
N SER A 127 23.80 9.53 6.47
CA SER A 127 23.45 8.14 6.16
C SER A 127 24.45 7.13 6.73
N ASP A 128 25.71 7.52 6.87
CA ASP A 128 26.82 6.70 7.36
C ASP A 128 27.05 6.82 8.88
N TYR A 129 26.12 7.46 9.59
CA TYR A 129 26.19 7.59 11.05
C TYR A 129 25.32 6.51 11.73
N PHE A 130 25.98 5.44 12.17
CA PHE A 130 25.36 4.31 12.87
C PHE A 130 25.39 4.52 14.38
N ALA A 131 24.27 4.98 14.94
CA ALA A 131 24.03 5.09 16.37
C ALA A 131 22.75 4.32 16.73
N GLU A 132 22.59 4.00 18.01
CA GLU A 132 21.37 3.36 18.51
C GLU A 132 20.14 4.22 18.20
N MET A 133 19.10 3.60 17.66
CA MET A 133 17.84 4.25 17.32
C MET A 133 16.78 3.88 18.35
N VAL A 134 15.77 4.74 18.53
CA VAL A 134 14.63 4.52 19.44
C VAL A 134 13.91 3.19 19.16
N LYS A 135 13.93 2.71 17.91
CA LYS A 135 13.32 1.45 17.48
C LYS A 135 14.39 0.54 16.87
N PRO A 136 14.47 -0.74 17.26
CA PRO A 136 15.42 -1.68 16.67
C PRO A 136 15.03 -2.07 15.24
N ASP A 137 16.01 -2.47 14.44
CA ASP A 137 15.84 -2.81 13.02
C ASP A 137 14.91 -4.00 12.80
N ASP A 138 14.92 -4.99 13.70
CA ASP A 138 14.00 -6.13 13.65
C ASP A 138 12.54 -5.70 13.72
N HIS A 139 12.25 -4.69 14.55
CA HIS A 139 10.89 -4.14 14.66
C HIS A 139 10.50 -3.37 13.39
N MET A 140 11.42 -2.59 12.82
CA MET A 140 11.17 -1.85 11.58
C MET A 140 11.02 -2.77 10.36
N THR A 141 11.72 -3.89 10.33
CA THR A 141 11.57 -4.93 9.29
C THR A 141 10.16 -5.51 9.30
N LYS A 142 9.63 -5.85 10.48
CA LYS A 142 8.24 -6.33 10.65
C LYS A 142 7.22 -5.28 10.19
N ILE A 143 7.43 -3.99 10.49
CA ILE A 143 6.57 -2.91 10.02
C ILE A 143 6.62 -2.82 8.48
N ARG A 144 7.81 -2.91 7.89
CA ARG A 144 8.02 -2.85 6.44
C ARG A 144 7.28 -3.99 5.72
N GLU A 145 7.36 -5.20 6.25
CA GLU A 145 6.62 -6.36 5.72
C GLU A 145 5.10 -6.15 5.76
N LYS A 146 4.57 -5.63 6.88
CA LYS A 146 3.14 -5.31 7.01
C LYS A 146 2.69 -4.28 5.98
N LEU A 147 3.49 -3.23 5.76
CA LEU A 147 3.20 -2.20 4.76
C LEU A 147 3.23 -2.77 3.33
N LEU A 148 4.23 -3.57 2.98
CA LEU A 148 4.31 -4.25 1.68
C LEU A 148 3.12 -5.19 1.46
N ASN A 149 2.73 -5.94 2.49
CA ASN A 149 1.58 -6.83 2.43
C ASN A 149 0.26 -6.05 2.27
N TYR A 150 0.11 -4.90 2.93
CA TYR A 150 -1.02 -4.01 2.74
C TYR A 150 -1.08 -3.47 1.30
N GLN A 151 0.04 -2.98 0.75
CA GLN A 151 0.11 -2.51 -0.63
C GLN A 151 -0.23 -3.61 -1.64
N LYS A 152 0.35 -4.81 -1.47
CA LYS A 152 0.02 -5.99 -2.28
C LYS A 152 -1.47 -6.30 -2.23
N ARG A 153 -2.09 -6.33 -1.03
CA ARG A 153 -3.54 -6.56 -0.89
C ARG A 153 -4.37 -5.48 -1.57
N LYS A 154 -3.98 -4.21 -1.49
CA LYS A 154 -4.70 -3.09 -2.13
C LYS A 154 -4.62 -3.16 -3.66
N LEU A 155 -3.50 -3.59 -4.22
CA LEU A 155 -3.28 -3.68 -5.67
C LEU A 155 -3.83 -4.97 -6.30
N LYS A 156 -3.89 -6.07 -5.54
CA LYS A 156 -4.38 -7.38 -6.01
C LYS A 156 -5.75 -7.33 -6.72
N PRO A 157 -6.80 -6.68 -6.18
CA PRO A 157 -8.09 -6.57 -6.87
C PRO A 157 -8.00 -5.88 -8.23
N ASN A 158 -7.21 -4.81 -8.34
CA ASN A 158 -7.02 -4.08 -9.58
C ASN A 158 -6.26 -4.92 -10.62
N LEU A 159 -5.25 -5.67 -10.18
CA LEU A 159 -4.53 -6.63 -11.03
C LEU A 159 -5.45 -7.76 -11.49
N ASN A 160 -6.27 -8.32 -10.59
CA ASN A 160 -7.21 -9.39 -10.92
C ASN A 160 -8.26 -8.92 -11.94
N LYS A 161 -8.82 -7.71 -11.77
CA LYS A 161 -9.72 -7.10 -12.77
C LYS A 161 -9.06 -7.00 -14.14
N LYS A 162 -7.83 -6.46 -14.21
CA LYS A 162 -7.05 -6.40 -15.47
C LYS A 162 -6.82 -7.78 -16.09
N ILE A 163 -6.52 -8.79 -15.28
CA ILE A 163 -6.35 -10.17 -15.75
C ILE A 163 -7.68 -10.73 -16.28
N THR A 164 -8.80 -10.51 -15.58
CA THR A 164 -10.12 -10.97 -16.06
C THR A 164 -10.54 -10.29 -17.34
N ASP A 165 -10.30 -8.99 -17.48
CA ASP A 165 -10.65 -8.24 -18.69
C ASP A 165 -9.82 -8.70 -19.88
N LYS A 166 -8.51 -8.90 -19.69
CA LYS A 166 -7.64 -9.53 -20.70
C LYS A 166 -8.16 -10.91 -21.12
N LYS A 167 -8.51 -11.77 -20.16
CA LYS A 167 -9.08 -13.11 -20.45
C LYS A 167 -10.39 -13.04 -21.22
N LYS A 168 -11.28 -12.07 -20.91
CA LYS A 168 -12.50 -11.84 -21.70
C LYS A 168 -12.18 -11.43 -23.13
N THR A 169 -11.25 -10.50 -23.33
CA THR A 169 -10.88 -10.05 -24.68
C THR A 169 -10.24 -11.15 -25.51
N VAL A 170 -9.38 -11.99 -24.92
CA VAL A 170 -8.77 -13.14 -25.60
C VAL A 170 -9.84 -14.14 -26.02
N LYS A 171 -10.74 -14.51 -25.10
CA LYS A 171 -11.87 -15.42 -25.39
C LYS A 171 -12.84 -14.91 -26.44
N VAL A 172 -12.96 -13.62 -26.65
CA VAL A 172 -13.85 -13.05 -27.68
C VAL A 172 -13.14 -12.95 -29.03
N LYS A 173 -11.85 -12.63 -29.03
CA LYS A 173 -11.05 -12.53 -30.27
C LYS A 173 -10.79 -13.88 -30.92
N GLU A 174 -10.36 -14.88 -30.14
CA GLU A 174 -10.03 -16.21 -30.67
C GLU A 174 -11.17 -16.87 -31.48
N PRO A 175 -12.42 -17.00 -30.97
CA PRO A 175 -13.49 -17.62 -31.73
C PRO A 175 -14.00 -16.73 -32.87
N ASN A 176 -14.01 -15.39 -32.72
CA ASN A 176 -14.49 -14.51 -33.77
C ASN A 176 -13.52 -14.44 -34.96
N GLU A 177 -12.22 -14.36 -34.72
CA GLU A 177 -11.20 -14.37 -35.77
C GLU A 177 -11.17 -15.73 -36.47
N MET A 178 -11.18 -16.84 -35.73
CA MET A 178 -11.23 -18.18 -36.35
C MET A 178 -12.50 -18.41 -37.19
N MET A 179 -13.68 -18.00 -36.69
CA MET A 179 -14.93 -18.14 -37.44
C MET A 179 -14.95 -17.25 -38.69
N PHE A 180 -14.38 -16.04 -38.61
CA PHE A 180 -14.28 -15.13 -39.74
C PHE A 180 -13.30 -15.68 -40.80
N GLU A 181 -12.11 -16.12 -40.40
CA GLU A 181 -11.12 -16.76 -41.29
C GLU A 181 -11.72 -17.99 -41.99
N GLN A 182 -12.38 -18.88 -41.24
CA GLN A 182 -13.07 -20.05 -41.80
C GLN A 182 -14.14 -19.66 -42.82
N SER A 183 -14.90 -18.59 -42.56
CA SER A 183 -15.91 -18.11 -43.49
C SER A 183 -15.33 -17.55 -44.79
N ILE A 184 -14.16 -16.89 -44.73
CA ILE A 184 -13.45 -16.39 -45.91
C ILE A 184 -12.83 -17.56 -46.69
N ASP A 185 -12.26 -18.54 -46.00
CA ASP A 185 -11.72 -19.75 -46.60
C ASP A 185 -12.82 -20.57 -47.29
N GLU A 186 -13.98 -20.76 -46.68
CA GLU A 186 -15.12 -21.45 -47.31
C GLU A 186 -15.64 -20.70 -48.55
N GLN A 187 -15.68 -19.36 -48.52
CA GLN A 187 -16.08 -18.55 -49.68
C GLN A 187 -15.05 -18.61 -50.81
N SER A 188 -13.75 -18.56 -50.49
CA SER A 188 -12.69 -18.66 -51.49
C SER A 188 -12.66 -20.05 -52.15
N ASN A 189 -12.80 -21.11 -51.36
CA ASN A 189 -12.77 -22.49 -51.83
C ASN A 189 -14.06 -22.89 -52.59
N SER A 190 -15.23 -22.35 -52.20
CA SER A 190 -16.46 -22.55 -52.99
C SER A 190 -16.42 -21.81 -54.34
N GLY A 191 -15.73 -20.67 -54.40
CA GLY A 191 -15.50 -19.91 -55.63
C GLY A 191 -14.61 -20.66 -56.64
N THR A 192 -13.53 -21.30 -56.18
CA THR A 192 -12.63 -22.10 -57.03
C THR A 192 -13.34 -23.36 -57.56
N VAL A 193 -14.05 -24.09 -56.69
CA VAL A 193 -14.82 -25.30 -57.07
C VAL A 193 -15.92 -24.99 -58.09
N ARG A 194 -16.61 -23.83 -57.96
CA ARG A 194 -17.63 -23.39 -58.94
C ARG A 194 -17.01 -23.07 -60.30
N LYS A 195 -15.85 -22.37 -60.33
CA LYS A 195 -15.12 -22.08 -61.57
C LYS A 195 -14.68 -23.36 -62.27
N GLU A 196 -14.17 -24.33 -61.52
CA GLU A 196 -13.69 -25.61 -62.05
C GLU A 196 -14.82 -26.47 -62.62
N LYS A 197 -15.97 -26.57 -61.92
CA LYS A 197 -17.18 -27.25 -62.45
C LYS A 197 -17.68 -26.61 -63.75
N ASN A 198 -17.64 -25.28 -63.85
CA ASN A 198 -18.05 -24.56 -65.06
C ASN A 198 -17.07 -24.75 -66.22
N HIS A 199 -15.76 -24.74 -65.95
CA HIS A 199 -14.74 -25.06 -66.95
C HIS A 199 -14.88 -26.48 -67.48
N ARG A 200 -15.11 -27.45 -66.59
CA ARG A 200 -15.34 -28.86 -66.96
C ARG A 200 -16.59 -29.03 -67.84
N LYS A 201 -17.73 -28.43 -67.46
CA LYS A 201 -18.95 -28.41 -68.31
C LYS A 201 -18.72 -27.75 -69.66
N LYS A 202 -17.94 -26.65 -69.73
CA LYS A 202 -17.62 -25.95 -70.98
C LYS A 202 -16.74 -26.78 -71.90
N GLN A 203 -15.78 -27.53 -71.35
CA GLN A 203 -14.94 -28.46 -72.12
C GLN A 203 -15.74 -29.65 -72.65
N GLU A 204 -16.63 -30.20 -71.83
CA GLU A 204 -17.53 -31.30 -72.21
C GLU A 204 -18.49 -30.89 -73.34
N ASN A 205 -19.11 -29.71 -73.24
CA ASN A 205 -19.96 -29.15 -74.30
C ASN A 205 -19.18 -28.86 -75.60
N LYS A 206 -17.92 -28.42 -75.52
CA LYS A 206 -17.06 -28.26 -76.71
C LYS A 206 -16.74 -29.61 -77.37
N LYS A 207 -16.48 -30.66 -76.59
CA LYS A 207 -16.26 -32.03 -77.11
C LYS A 207 -17.52 -32.58 -77.79
N ILE A 208 -18.71 -32.35 -77.21
CA ILE A 208 -19.99 -32.76 -77.81
C ILE A 208 -20.22 -32.05 -79.15
N LYS A 209 -20.09 -30.71 -79.20
CA LYS A 209 -20.26 -29.92 -80.43
C LYS A 209 -19.29 -30.32 -81.54
N THR A 210 -18.02 -30.58 -81.21
CA THR A 210 -17.01 -31.00 -82.20
C THR A 210 -17.31 -32.39 -82.77
N ASN A 211 -17.82 -33.31 -81.94
CA ASN A 211 -18.26 -34.63 -82.40
C ASN A 211 -19.51 -34.56 -83.30
N GLU A 212 -20.47 -33.68 -83.00
CA GLU A 212 -21.62 -33.43 -83.88
C GLU A 212 -21.22 -32.82 -85.24
N LEU A 213 -20.29 -31.85 -85.24
CA LEU A 213 -19.75 -31.26 -86.47
C LEU A 213 -19.01 -32.28 -87.33
N LYS A 214 -18.23 -33.18 -86.72
CA LYS A 214 -17.58 -34.30 -87.44
C LYS A 214 -18.62 -35.24 -88.06
N LYS A 215 -19.68 -35.60 -87.32
CA LYS A 215 -20.79 -36.42 -87.85
C LYS A 215 -21.49 -35.73 -89.04
N LYS A 216 -21.83 -34.44 -88.94
CA LYS A 216 -22.46 -33.68 -90.04
C LYS A 216 -21.57 -33.57 -91.28
N LYS A 217 -20.25 -33.36 -91.13
CA LYS A 217 -19.29 -33.37 -92.25
C LYS A 217 -19.21 -34.73 -92.95
N THR A 218 -19.21 -35.84 -92.20
CA THR A 218 -19.22 -37.19 -92.78
C THR A 218 -20.54 -37.52 -93.50
N TYR A 219 -21.68 -37.01 -93.01
CA TYR A 219 -22.98 -37.20 -93.66
C TYR A 219 -23.06 -36.43 -94.99
N ASN A 220 -22.56 -35.19 -95.03
CA ASN A 220 -22.52 -34.38 -96.25
C ASN A 220 -21.50 -34.89 -97.29
N SER A 221 -20.37 -35.47 -96.87
CA SER A 221 -19.42 -36.09 -97.82
C SER A 221 -19.98 -37.38 -98.44
N LYS A 222 -20.72 -38.19 -97.67
CA LYS A 222 -21.45 -39.37 -98.16
C LYS A 222 -22.60 -38.99 -99.12
N LYS A 223 -23.33 -37.89 -98.85
CA LYS A 223 -24.40 -37.40 -99.75
C LYS A 223 -23.85 -36.85 -101.08
N LYS A 224 -22.72 -36.12 -101.07
CA LYS A 224 -22.07 -35.64 -102.31
C LYS A 224 -21.46 -36.78 -103.16
N ARG A 225 -21.04 -37.89 -102.56
CA ARG A 225 -20.55 -39.06 -103.31
C ARG A 225 -21.68 -39.85 -104.00
N LYS A 226 -22.89 -39.90 -103.42
CA LYS A 226 -24.04 -40.58 -104.03
C LYS A 226 -24.62 -39.87 -105.26
N LEU A 227 -24.45 -38.56 -105.39
CA LEU A 227 -24.90 -37.78 -106.56
C LEU A 227 -23.93 -37.84 -107.76
N LYS A 228 -22.76 -38.47 -107.64
CA LYS A 228 -21.72 -38.53 -108.69
C LYS A 228 -21.61 -39.89 -109.40
N ILE A 229 -22.45 -40.87 -109.04
CA ILE A 229 -22.37 -42.27 -109.52
C ILE A 229 -23.70 -42.69 -110.18
N GLY A 230 -24.49 -41.73 -110.67
CA GLY A 230 -25.75 -42.00 -111.36
C GLY A 230 -25.86 -41.20 -112.66
N ASN A 231 -25.10 -41.63 -113.67
CA ASN A 231 -25.36 -41.52 -115.10
C ASN A 231 -24.86 -42.83 -115.71
#